data_AF-A0A3A9WF66-F1
#
_entry.id   AF-A0A3A9WF66-F1
#
_cell.length_a   1.000
_cell.length_b   1.000
_cell.length_c   1.000
_cell.angle_alpha   90.00
_cell.angle_beta   90.00
_cell.angle_gamma   90.00
#
_symmetry.space_group_name_H-M   'P 1'
#
loop_
_entity.id
_entity.type
_entity.pdbx_description
1 polymer ?
#
loop_
_entity_poly.entity_id
_entity_poly.type
_entity_poly.pdbx_seq_one_letter_code
_entity_poly.pdbx_strand_id
1 'polypeptide(L)'
;MALSLTLGGCSGSEGPPPAAGDDGAVNGTASPSADGYDFAADPAKLPRDAAGARALAAVIAPDPAALGDGFVAATPYESDPGTWAVLDDACAWQREPLPDGVLSSLSRYAEAPGADGEPPVRVTLVVTVHASVESADREVTTTLEEALRCPDQQLGRGEYVTGLSSFGSAAGVRGQNSADDHVVETGQYTSDADGGPHPYTWAVDRIGSVIVGVSVRGPADEALATDALAGMRSRVEEALG
;
A
#
# COMPACT_ATOMS: atom_id res chain seq x y z
N MET A 1 60.70 1.54 -18.80
CA MET A 1 62.05 2.00 -18.42
C MET A 1 62.46 1.18 -17.21
N ALA A 2 63.59 0.48 -17.31
CA ALA A 2 64.21 -0.29 -16.23
C ALA A 2 64.53 0.63 -15.02
N LEU A 3 64.76 0.17 -13.80
CA LEU A 3 65.90 -0.67 -13.40
C LEU A 3 65.75 -1.06 -11.91
N SER A 4 66.26 -2.25 -11.60
CA SER A 4 66.47 -2.87 -10.29
C SER A 4 67.08 -1.98 -9.19
N LEU A 5 66.89 -2.34 -7.91
CA LEU A 5 68.00 -2.43 -6.94
C LEU A 5 67.60 -3.16 -5.64
N THR A 6 68.63 -3.68 -4.98
CA THR A 6 68.73 -4.86 -4.09
C THR A 6 68.77 -4.55 -2.59
N LEU A 7 68.36 -5.56 -1.79
CA LEU A 7 68.90 -6.06 -0.49
C LEU A 7 69.32 -5.09 0.64
N GLY A 8 68.80 -5.39 1.85
CA GLY A 8 69.63 -5.59 3.05
C GLY A 8 69.31 -4.72 4.28
N GLY A 9 69.10 -5.36 5.43
CA GLY A 9 69.35 -4.75 6.75
C GLY A 9 68.37 -5.09 7.87
N CYS A 10 68.71 -6.08 8.70
CA CYS A 10 68.06 -6.37 9.98
C CYS A 10 68.46 -5.35 11.06
N SER A 11 67.54 -4.98 11.95
CA SER A 11 67.83 -4.74 13.37
C SER A 11 66.56 -4.95 14.18
N GLY A 12 66.64 -5.91 15.10
CA GLY A 12 65.53 -6.34 15.94
C GLY A 12 65.27 -5.41 17.11
N SER A 13 64.06 -5.53 17.65
CA SER A 13 63.80 -5.37 19.08
C SER A 13 62.57 -6.21 19.43
N GLU A 14 62.77 -7.15 20.35
CA GLU A 14 61.78 -8.06 20.92
C GLU A 14 60.75 -7.31 21.79
N GLY A 15 59.48 -7.64 21.62
CA GLY A 15 58.36 -7.32 22.52
C GLY A 15 57.27 -8.41 22.43
N PRO A 16 56.50 -8.69 23.50
CA PRO A 16 55.90 -10.02 23.76
C PRO A 16 54.57 -10.32 23.01
N PRO A 17 54.07 -11.58 23.02
CA PRO A 17 53.08 -12.12 22.06
C PRO A 17 51.62 -12.08 22.59
N PRO A 18 50.64 -12.79 21.96
CA PRO A 18 50.00 -12.53 20.67
C PRO A 18 48.47 -12.31 20.83
N ALA A 19 47.76 -11.93 19.76
CA ALA A 19 46.35 -12.28 19.61
C ALA A 19 46.02 -12.51 18.13
N ALA A 20 45.56 -13.71 17.84
CA ALA A 20 45.15 -14.16 16.51
C ALA A 20 43.95 -13.35 16.02
N GLY A 21 44.10 -12.70 14.86
CA GLY A 21 43.01 -12.20 14.05
C GLY A 21 42.90 -13.10 12.82
N ASP A 22 41.86 -13.92 12.80
CA ASP A 22 41.53 -14.85 11.73
C ASP A 22 41.01 -14.07 10.51
N ASP A 23 41.65 -14.30 9.36
CA ASP A 23 41.18 -13.91 8.04
C ASP A 23 39.93 -14.75 7.70
N GLY A 24 38.75 -14.15 7.84
CA GLY A 24 37.46 -14.80 7.57
C GLY A 24 36.59 -13.99 6.62
N ALA A 25 36.79 -14.24 5.33
CA ALA A 25 35.95 -13.96 4.17
C ALA A 25 34.58 -13.27 4.39
N VAL A 26 34.41 -12.14 3.69
CA VAL A 26 33.14 -11.51 3.36
C VAL A 26 32.21 -12.47 2.60
N ASN A 27 31.34 -13.17 3.32
CA ASN A 27 30.13 -13.78 2.78
C ASN A 27 28.93 -13.27 3.61
N GLY A 28 28.63 -11.99 3.43
CA GLY A 28 27.39 -11.40 3.94
C GLY A 28 26.21 -11.91 3.12
N THR A 29 25.74 -13.12 3.41
CA THR A 29 24.35 -13.45 3.16
C THR A 29 23.58 -12.58 4.13
N ALA A 30 22.95 -11.51 3.65
CA ALA A 30 22.05 -10.73 4.49
C ALA A 30 20.96 -11.69 4.98
N SER A 31 21.02 -12.07 6.26
CA SER A 31 19.93 -12.75 6.91
C SER A 31 18.71 -11.84 6.82
N PRO A 32 17.52 -12.35 6.43
CA PRO A 32 16.31 -11.58 6.58
C PRO A 32 16.19 -11.20 8.06
N SER A 33 16.03 -9.91 8.35
CA SER A 33 15.74 -9.45 9.71
C SER A 33 14.50 -10.20 10.20
N ALA A 34 14.58 -10.79 11.38
CA ALA A 34 13.51 -11.59 11.98
C ALA A 34 12.32 -10.75 12.49
N ASP A 35 12.36 -9.43 12.28
CA ASP A 35 11.31 -8.50 12.66
C ASP A 35 10.38 -8.27 11.46
N GLY A 36 9.74 -9.34 10.99
CA GLY A 36 8.64 -9.25 10.02
C GLY A 36 7.38 -8.71 10.69
N TYR A 37 6.39 -8.30 9.88
CA TYR A 37 5.04 -8.03 10.37
C TYR A 37 4.50 -9.28 11.08
N ASP A 38 4.13 -9.18 12.36
CA ASP A 38 3.80 -10.33 13.22
C ASP A 38 2.39 -10.25 13.83
N PHE A 39 1.57 -9.30 13.38
CA PHE A 39 0.19 -9.17 13.82
C PHE A 39 -0.61 -10.44 13.49
N ALA A 40 -1.32 -10.95 14.49
CA ALA A 40 -2.23 -12.08 14.34
C ALA A 40 -3.61 -11.70 14.86
N ALA A 41 -4.60 -11.65 13.95
CA ALA A 41 -5.99 -11.42 14.31
C ALA A 41 -6.54 -12.52 15.23
N ASP A 42 -7.28 -12.14 16.27
CA ASP A 42 -8.09 -13.02 17.10
C ASP A 42 -9.14 -13.73 16.22
N PRO A 43 -9.07 -15.07 16.05
CA PRO A 43 -10.03 -15.82 15.25
C PRO A 43 -11.47 -15.71 15.72
N ALA A 44 -11.72 -15.30 16.97
CA ALA A 44 -13.05 -15.04 17.50
C ALA A 44 -13.65 -13.71 17.01
N LYS A 45 -12.80 -12.75 16.62
CA LYS A 45 -13.21 -11.43 16.11
C LYS A 45 -13.38 -11.37 14.60
N LEU A 46 -12.84 -12.36 13.88
CA LEU A 46 -13.00 -12.44 12.43
C LEU A 46 -14.48 -12.63 12.03
N PRO A 47 -15.00 -11.80 11.11
CA PRO A 47 -16.38 -11.92 10.64
C PRO A 47 -16.55 -13.21 9.83
N ARG A 48 -17.70 -13.86 10.02
CA ARG A 48 -18.05 -15.11 9.32
C ARG A 48 -19.14 -14.95 8.28
N ASP A 49 -19.73 -13.75 8.21
CA ASP A 49 -20.82 -13.42 7.33
C ASP A 49 -20.74 -11.96 6.86
N ALA A 50 -21.57 -11.63 5.89
CA ALA A 50 -21.61 -10.30 5.29
C ALA A 50 -22.06 -9.19 6.25
N ALA A 51 -22.86 -9.51 7.29
CA ALA A 51 -23.31 -8.50 8.24
C ALA A 51 -22.18 -8.09 9.18
N GLY A 52 -21.46 -9.07 9.74
CA GLY A 52 -20.27 -8.84 10.54
C GLY A 52 -19.16 -8.16 9.74
N ALA A 53 -18.96 -8.55 8.48
CA ALA A 53 -17.97 -7.95 7.59
C ALA A 53 -18.26 -6.48 7.30
N ARG A 54 -19.52 -6.11 7.05
CA ARG A 54 -19.92 -4.70 6.87
C ARG A 54 -19.71 -3.88 8.13
N ALA A 55 -20.03 -4.43 9.30
CA ALA A 55 -19.80 -3.76 10.57
C ALA A 55 -18.30 -3.52 10.82
N LEU A 56 -17.46 -4.52 10.54
CA LEU A 56 -16.01 -4.39 10.62
C LEU A 56 -15.48 -3.32 9.65
N ALA A 57 -15.89 -3.37 8.38
CA ALA A 57 -15.47 -2.40 7.37
C ALA A 57 -15.82 -0.96 7.76
N ALA A 58 -17.00 -0.73 8.34
CA ALA A 58 -17.45 0.59 8.79
C ALA A 58 -16.64 1.15 9.97
N VAL A 59 -16.06 0.29 10.82
CA VAL A 59 -15.17 0.68 11.92
C VAL A 59 -13.77 1.02 11.41
N ILE A 60 -13.28 0.27 10.42
CA ILE A 60 -11.94 0.46 9.85
C ILE A 60 -11.87 1.71 8.98
N ALA A 61 -12.90 1.94 8.14
CA ALA A 61 -12.93 3.11 7.28
C ALA A 61 -13.13 4.38 8.15
N PRO A 62 -12.21 5.36 8.13
CA PRO A 62 -12.42 6.60 8.85
C PRO A 62 -13.56 7.45 8.27
N ASP A 63 -14.05 8.38 9.08
CA ASP A 63 -14.79 9.54 8.57
C ASP A 63 -13.81 10.55 7.93
N PRO A 64 -14.27 11.39 6.97
CA PRO A 64 -13.42 12.35 6.25
C PRO A 64 -12.57 13.24 7.15
N ALA A 65 -13.10 13.67 8.30
CA ALA A 65 -12.39 14.54 9.25
C ALA A 65 -11.09 13.90 9.80
N ALA A 66 -10.95 12.58 9.76
CA ALA A 66 -9.73 11.91 10.18
C ALA A 66 -8.59 12.02 9.15
N LEU A 67 -8.87 12.47 7.92
CA LEU A 67 -7.87 12.74 6.88
C LEU A 67 -7.18 14.10 7.06
N GLY A 68 -7.72 14.96 7.92
CA GLY A 68 -7.20 16.29 8.20
C GLY A 68 -8.23 17.39 7.99
N ASP A 69 -7.80 18.62 8.25
CA ASP A 69 -8.66 19.80 8.16
C ASP A 69 -9.16 20.03 6.73
N GLY A 70 -10.45 20.35 6.59
CA GLY A 70 -11.07 20.69 5.30
C GLY A 70 -11.63 19.50 4.53
N PHE A 71 -11.33 18.26 4.92
CA PHE A 71 -11.96 17.08 4.31
C PHE A 71 -13.43 16.94 4.71
N VAL A 72 -14.27 16.77 3.71
CA VAL A 72 -15.71 16.52 3.83
C VAL A 72 -16.12 15.28 3.07
N ALA A 73 -17.31 14.75 3.37
CA ALA A 73 -17.89 13.66 2.59
C ALA A 73 -18.21 14.13 1.18
N ALA A 74 -17.75 13.37 0.17
CA ALA A 74 -18.15 13.59 -1.21
C ALA A 74 -19.58 13.07 -1.45
N THR A 75 -20.12 13.30 -2.64
CA THR A 75 -21.44 12.78 -3.06
C THR A 75 -21.29 11.82 -4.25
N PRO A 76 -21.68 10.53 -4.10
CA PRO A 76 -22.13 9.88 -2.86
C PRO A 76 -21.00 9.75 -1.82
N TYR A 77 -21.36 9.62 -0.53
CA TYR A 77 -20.36 9.42 0.54
C TYR A 77 -19.81 8.00 0.57
N GLU A 78 -20.69 7.01 0.39
CA GLU A 78 -20.31 5.60 0.42
C GLU A 78 -20.78 4.89 -0.84
N SER A 79 -20.07 3.85 -1.23
CA SER A 79 -20.50 2.92 -2.28
C SER A 79 -21.65 2.02 -1.81
N ASP A 80 -22.38 1.42 -2.74
CA ASP A 80 -23.36 0.38 -2.43
C ASP A 80 -22.64 -0.84 -1.77
N PRO A 81 -23.06 -1.26 -0.56
CA PRO A 81 -22.43 -2.35 0.20
C PRO A 81 -22.64 -3.76 -0.38
N GLY A 82 -23.43 -3.89 -1.46
CA GLY A 82 -23.61 -5.12 -2.25
C GLY A 82 -22.74 -5.19 -3.50
N THR A 83 -21.89 -4.19 -3.74
CA THR A 83 -21.04 -4.12 -4.93
C THR A 83 -19.58 -3.92 -4.58
N TRP A 84 -18.69 -4.13 -5.54
CA TRP A 84 -17.26 -3.80 -5.47
C TRP A 84 -16.77 -3.20 -6.79
N ALA A 85 -15.57 -2.61 -6.78
CA ALA A 85 -14.96 -2.05 -7.97
C ALA A 85 -14.27 -3.14 -8.80
N VAL A 86 -14.48 -3.16 -10.11
CA VAL A 86 -13.83 -4.09 -11.05
C VAL A 86 -13.28 -3.32 -12.24
N LEU A 87 -12.05 -3.60 -12.65
CA LEU A 87 -11.48 -3.04 -13.87
C LEU A 87 -11.79 -3.94 -15.07
N ASP A 88 -12.65 -3.49 -15.97
CA ASP A 88 -13.08 -4.28 -17.12
C ASP A 88 -11.99 -4.40 -18.22
N ASP A 89 -12.30 -5.14 -19.29
CA ASP A 89 -11.42 -5.33 -20.45
C ASP A 89 -11.19 -4.03 -21.25
N ALA A 90 -12.04 -3.02 -21.08
CA ALA A 90 -11.87 -1.69 -21.65
C ALA A 90 -11.03 -0.77 -20.74
N CYS A 91 -10.45 -1.31 -19.66
CA CYS A 91 -9.71 -0.57 -18.66
C CYS A 91 -10.57 0.53 -18.00
N ALA A 92 -11.87 0.28 -17.84
CA ALA A 92 -12.80 1.16 -17.16
C ALA A 92 -13.28 0.52 -15.86
N TRP A 93 -13.28 1.31 -14.78
CA TRP A 93 -13.79 0.87 -13.50
C TRP A 93 -15.31 0.79 -13.50
N GLN A 94 -15.83 -0.37 -13.12
CA GLN A 94 -17.25 -0.68 -13.00
C GLN A 94 -17.62 -1.01 -11.55
N ARG A 95 -18.92 -0.98 -11.25
CA ARG A 95 -19.47 -1.53 -10.01
C ARG A 95 -20.21 -2.83 -10.31
N GLU A 96 -19.69 -3.92 -9.77
CA GLU A 96 -20.23 -5.27 -9.95
C GLU A 96 -20.65 -5.86 -8.61
N PRO A 97 -21.51 -6.90 -8.58
CA PRO A 97 -21.79 -7.65 -7.36
C PRO A 97 -20.52 -8.19 -6.70
N LEU A 98 -20.57 -8.37 -5.38
CA LEU A 98 -19.45 -8.99 -4.65
C LEU A 98 -19.14 -10.39 -5.21
N PRO A 99 -17.87 -10.71 -5.48
CA PRO A 99 -17.46 -12.01 -5.98
C PRO A 99 -17.46 -13.05 -4.85
N ASP A 100 -17.36 -14.32 -5.23
CA ASP A 100 -17.20 -15.41 -4.28
C ASP A 100 -15.94 -15.21 -3.41
N GLY A 101 -16.12 -15.35 -2.09
CA GLY A 101 -15.05 -15.17 -1.11
C GLY A 101 -14.91 -13.76 -0.55
N VAL A 102 -15.63 -12.76 -1.08
CA VAL A 102 -15.72 -11.42 -0.49
C VAL A 102 -16.98 -11.31 0.36
N LEU A 103 -16.83 -10.99 1.64
CA LEU A 103 -17.95 -10.81 2.57
C LEU A 103 -18.49 -9.38 2.55
N SER A 104 -17.64 -8.40 2.30
CA SER A 104 -18.00 -6.98 2.19
C SER A 104 -16.92 -6.20 1.45
N SER A 105 -17.32 -5.17 0.70
CA SER A 105 -16.43 -4.12 0.20
C SER A 105 -17.10 -2.77 0.44
N LEU A 106 -16.43 -1.88 1.18
CA LEU A 106 -16.89 -0.53 1.48
C LEU A 106 -15.92 0.46 0.86
N SER A 107 -16.42 1.37 0.02
CA SER A 107 -15.69 2.57 -0.37
C SER A 107 -16.31 3.80 0.29
N ARG A 108 -15.49 4.66 0.88
CA ARG A 108 -15.87 6.00 1.33
C ARG A 108 -15.15 7.05 0.50
N TYR A 109 -15.87 8.09 0.14
CA TYR A 109 -15.40 9.16 -0.72
C TYR A 109 -15.33 10.45 0.09
N ALA A 110 -14.14 11.06 0.08
CA ALA A 110 -13.89 12.33 0.73
C ALA A 110 -13.26 13.31 -0.26
N GLU A 111 -13.49 14.60 -0.03
CA GLU A 111 -12.84 15.66 -0.79
C GLU A 111 -12.49 16.83 0.11
N ALA A 112 -11.41 17.52 -0.24
CA ALA A 112 -11.00 18.78 0.35
C ALA A 112 -10.77 19.80 -0.78
N PRO A 113 -11.03 21.09 -0.52
CA PRO A 113 -10.66 22.13 -1.47
C PRO A 113 -9.14 22.10 -1.70
N GLY A 114 -8.71 22.36 -2.93
CA GLY A 114 -7.30 22.64 -3.22
C GLY A 114 -6.85 23.96 -2.59
N ALA A 115 -5.55 24.24 -2.62
CA ALA A 115 -5.06 25.57 -2.30
C ALA A 115 -5.60 26.61 -3.30
N ASP A 116 -5.37 27.90 -3.05
CA ASP A 116 -5.93 29.00 -3.84
C ASP A 116 -5.74 28.81 -5.37
N GLY A 117 -6.84 28.48 -6.06
CA GLY A 117 -6.88 28.27 -7.52
C GLY A 117 -6.53 26.85 -7.99
N GLU A 118 -6.19 25.94 -7.08
CA GLU A 118 -5.96 24.54 -7.35
C GLU A 118 -7.25 23.71 -7.29
N PRO A 119 -7.34 22.62 -8.06
CA PRO A 119 -8.52 21.76 -8.01
C PRO A 119 -8.60 20.96 -6.70
N PRO A 120 -9.78 20.42 -6.37
CA PRO A 120 -9.97 19.64 -5.15
C PRO A 120 -9.07 18.41 -5.07
N VAL A 121 -8.63 18.10 -3.86
CA VAL A 121 -8.05 16.80 -3.53
C VAL A 121 -9.19 15.84 -3.21
N ARG A 122 -9.19 14.67 -3.84
CA ARG A 122 -10.20 13.64 -3.59
C ARG A 122 -9.54 12.37 -3.09
N VAL A 123 -10.17 11.75 -2.10
CA VAL A 123 -9.69 10.55 -1.44
C VAL A 123 -10.77 9.48 -1.51
N THR A 124 -10.38 8.26 -1.90
CA THR A 124 -11.22 7.07 -1.78
C THR A 124 -10.58 6.16 -0.75
N LEU A 125 -11.33 5.82 0.29
CA LEU A 125 -10.95 4.85 1.30
C LEU A 125 -11.69 3.56 1.00
N VAL A 126 -10.99 2.43 0.90
CA VAL A 126 -11.58 1.13 0.59
C VAL A 126 -11.24 0.14 1.70
N VAL A 127 -12.25 -0.59 2.15
CA VAL A 127 -12.08 -1.75 3.04
C VAL A 127 -12.76 -2.94 2.41
N THR A 128 -11.99 -3.95 2.06
CA THR A 128 -12.51 -5.24 1.58
C THR A 128 -12.25 -6.30 2.65
N VAL A 129 -13.32 -7.00 3.04
CA VAL A 129 -13.27 -8.09 4.03
C VAL A 129 -13.54 -9.39 3.29
N HIS A 130 -12.55 -10.27 3.36
CA HIS A 130 -12.55 -11.58 2.72
C HIS A 130 -12.96 -12.69 3.69
N ALA A 131 -13.50 -13.78 3.15
CA ALA A 131 -13.81 -14.99 3.89
C ALA A 131 -12.54 -15.80 4.25
N SER A 132 -11.41 -15.51 3.59
CA SER A 132 -10.15 -16.21 3.79
C SER A 132 -8.94 -15.33 3.45
N VAL A 133 -7.77 -15.69 3.98
CA VAL A 133 -6.49 -15.07 3.58
C VAL A 133 -6.20 -15.30 2.09
N GLU A 134 -6.52 -16.49 1.57
CA GLU A 134 -6.29 -16.84 0.16
C GLU A 134 -7.10 -15.98 -0.81
N SER A 135 -8.33 -15.61 -0.48
CA SER A 135 -9.11 -14.70 -1.33
C SER A 135 -8.59 -13.26 -1.26
N ALA A 136 -8.08 -12.81 -0.10
CA ALA A 136 -7.43 -11.51 0.01
C ALA A 136 -6.10 -11.47 -0.78
N ASP A 137 -5.29 -12.53 -0.69
CA ASP A 137 -4.02 -12.66 -1.43
C ASP A 137 -4.23 -12.59 -2.95
N ARG A 138 -5.31 -13.19 -3.43
CA ARG A 138 -5.72 -13.09 -4.84
C ARG A 138 -6.07 -11.65 -5.25
N GLU A 139 -6.74 -10.86 -4.42
CA GLU A 139 -7.03 -9.46 -4.74
C GLU A 139 -5.76 -8.60 -4.85
N VAL A 140 -4.76 -8.83 -3.98
CA VAL A 140 -3.45 -8.18 -4.09
C VAL A 140 -2.77 -8.53 -5.42
N THR A 141 -2.82 -9.80 -5.81
CA THR A 141 -2.28 -10.25 -7.11
C THR A 141 -3.02 -9.58 -8.27
N THR A 142 -4.36 -9.58 -8.25
CA THR A 142 -5.19 -8.93 -9.27
C THR A 142 -4.83 -7.44 -9.39
N THR A 143 -4.64 -6.74 -8.28
CA THR A 143 -4.26 -5.31 -8.28
C THR A 143 -2.98 -5.08 -9.09
N LEU A 144 -1.93 -5.87 -8.83
CA LEU A 144 -0.65 -5.78 -9.53
C LEU A 144 -0.78 -6.13 -11.03
N GLU A 145 -1.57 -7.15 -11.36
CA GLU A 145 -1.79 -7.57 -12.74
C GLU A 145 -2.62 -6.56 -13.54
N GLU A 146 -3.61 -5.93 -12.91
CA GLU A 146 -4.47 -4.92 -13.52
C GLU A 146 -3.68 -3.67 -13.92
N ALA A 147 -2.76 -3.19 -13.09
CA ALA A 147 -1.89 -2.08 -13.47
C ALA A 147 -0.97 -2.39 -14.66
N LEU A 148 -0.51 -3.65 -14.80
CA LEU A 148 0.28 -4.09 -15.96
C LEU A 148 -0.57 -4.19 -17.23
N ARG A 149 -1.81 -4.69 -17.10
CA ARG A 149 -2.75 -4.83 -18.21
C ARG A 149 -3.27 -3.48 -18.69
N CYS A 150 -3.55 -2.58 -17.75
CA CYS A 150 -4.21 -1.30 -17.95
C CYS A 150 -3.41 -0.19 -17.24
N PRO A 151 -2.27 0.24 -17.79
CA PRO A 151 -1.52 1.38 -17.24
C PRO A 151 -2.26 2.71 -17.42
N ASP A 152 -3.21 2.76 -18.35
CA ASP A 152 -4.16 3.86 -18.51
C ASP A 152 -5.57 3.34 -18.19
N GLN A 153 -6.28 4.02 -17.28
CA GLN A 153 -7.55 3.56 -16.73
C GLN A 153 -8.57 4.69 -16.69
N GLN A 154 -9.83 4.37 -16.99
CA GLN A 154 -10.95 5.27 -16.76
C GLN A 154 -11.55 5.01 -15.37
N LEU A 155 -11.45 5.98 -14.47
CA LEU A 155 -11.98 5.88 -13.10
C LEU A 155 -13.49 6.11 -13.06
N GLY A 156 -13.97 6.95 -13.97
CA GLY A 156 -15.34 7.40 -14.04
C GLY A 156 -15.55 8.24 -15.28
N ARG A 157 -16.76 8.79 -15.45
CA ARG A 157 -17.07 9.59 -16.64
C ARG A 157 -16.20 10.85 -16.69
N GLY A 158 -15.29 10.90 -17.66
CA GLY A 158 -14.39 12.03 -17.85
C GLY A 158 -13.24 12.10 -16.86
N GLU A 159 -12.95 11.00 -16.14
CA GLU A 159 -11.87 10.90 -15.15
C GLU A 159 -10.93 9.76 -15.53
N TYR A 160 -9.64 10.05 -15.64
CA TYR A 160 -8.63 9.09 -16.10
C TYR A 160 -7.39 9.12 -15.23
N VAL A 161 -6.78 7.94 -15.10
CA VAL A 161 -5.40 7.76 -14.63
C VAL A 161 -4.57 7.27 -15.81
N THR A 162 -3.37 7.81 -15.95
CA THR A 162 -2.45 7.44 -17.03
C THR A 162 -1.04 7.17 -16.50
N GLY A 163 -0.31 6.32 -17.19
CA GLY A 163 1.06 5.95 -16.83
C GLY A 163 1.16 5.31 -15.44
N LEU A 164 0.15 4.54 -15.04
CA LEU A 164 0.12 3.86 -13.76
C LEU A 164 1.29 2.88 -13.66
N SER A 165 2.05 3.00 -12.59
CA SER A 165 3.11 2.08 -12.20
C SER A 165 2.77 1.46 -10.87
N SER A 166 2.99 0.16 -10.70
CA SER A 166 2.56 -0.60 -9.53
C SER A 166 3.72 -1.37 -8.92
N PHE A 167 3.84 -1.32 -7.60
CA PHE A 167 4.92 -1.94 -6.84
C PHE A 167 4.37 -2.65 -5.60
N GLY A 168 4.46 -3.98 -5.58
CA GLY A 168 4.16 -4.82 -4.42
C GLY A 168 5.40 -5.13 -3.58
N SER A 169 5.23 -5.24 -2.27
CA SER A 169 6.24 -5.70 -1.31
C SER A 169 5.57 -6.48 -0.18
N ALA A 170 5.92 -7.76 -0.05
CA ALA A 170 5.54 -8.59 1.10
C ALA A 170 6.31 -8.16 2.36
N ALA A 171 5.82 -8.57 3.54
CA ALA A 171 6.52 -8.38 4.80
C ALA A 171 7.99 -8.88 4.75
N GLY A 172 8.91 -8.11 5.32
CA GLY A 172 10.35 -8.38 5.31
C GLY A 172 11.07 -8.02 4.00
N VAL A 173 10.33 -7.67 2.94
CA VAL A 173 10.90 -7.30 1.64
C VAL A 173 11.07 -5.78 1.56
N ARG A 174 12.25 -5.32 1.11
CA ARG A 174 12.56 -3.90 0.91
C ARG A 174 12.34 -3.01 2.15
N GLY A 175 12.40 -3.59 3.35
CA GLY A 175 12.18 -2.87 4.61
C GLY A 175 10.72 -2.60 4.94
N GLN A 176 9.77 -3.14 4.17
CA GLN A 176 8.35 -3.16 4.53
C GLN A 176 8.17 -4.18 5.65
N ASN A 177 7.69 -3.74 6.82
CA ASN A 177 7.21 -4.62 7.90
C ASN A 177 5.91 -4.11 8.53
N SER A 178 5.10 -3.40 7.75
CA SER A 178 3.87 -2.75 8.17
C SER A 178 2.63 -3.62 7.99
N ALA A 179 2.63 -4.56 7.05
CA ALA A 179 1.47 -5.39 6.70
C ALA A 179 1.96 -6.70 6.04
N ASP A 180 1.08 -7.69 5.86
CA ASP A 180 1.45 -8.95 5.19
C ASP A 180 1.91 -8.67 3.76
N ASP A 181 1.16 -7.84 3.03
CA ASP A 181 1.55 -7.25 1.75
C ASP A 181 1.24 -5.76 1.73
N HIS A 182 2.06 -5.04 0.99
CA HIS A 182 1.87 -3.63 0.67
C HIS A 182 1.97 -3.42 -0.83
N VAL A 183 1.06 -2.66 -1.41
CA VAL A 183 1.11 -2.24 -2.82
C VAL A 183 1.02 -0.72 -2.86
N VAL A 184 1.88 -0.11 -3.69
CA VAL A 184 1.75 1.30 -4.05
C VAL A 184 1.73 1.41 -5.56
N GLU A 185 0.74 2.15 -6.05
CA GLU A 185 0.62 2.53 -7.44
C GLU A 185 0.64 4.05 -7.57
N THR A 186 1.36 4.54 -8.57
CA THR A 186 1.44 5.98 -8.86
C THR A 186 1.25 6.24 -10.34
N GLY A 187 0.60 7.36 -10.65
CA GLY A 187 0.30 7.76 -12.02
C GLY A 187 -0.09 9.23 -12.11
N GLN A 188 -0.70 9.60 -13.23
CA GLN A 188 -1.21 10.94 -13.49
C GLN A 188 -2.72 10.93 -13.64
N TYR A 189 -3.40 11.73 -12.83
CA TYR A 189 -4.85 11.95 -12.87
C TYR A 189 -5.21 13.14 -13.76
N THR A 190 -6.24 12.96 -14.58
CA THR A 190 -6.87 14.05 -15.34
C THR A 190 -8.38 13.94 -15.24
N SER A 191 -9.08 15.08 -15.21
CA SER A 191 -10.53 15.12 -15.35
C SER A 191 -11.01 16.23 -16.29
N ASP A 192 -12.17 16.02 -16.91
CA ASP A 192 -12.83 17.04 -17.72
C ASP A 192 -13.25 18.27 -16.89
N ALA A 193 -13.52 18.08 -15.60
CA ALA A 193 -14.01 19.11 -14.70
C ALA A 193 -12.89 19.98 -14.10
N ASP A 194 -11.76 19.36 -13.75
CA ASP A 194 -10.70 20.00 -12.97
C ASP A 194 -9.38 20.13 -13.75
N GLY A 195 -9.29 19.51 -14.93
CA GLY A 195 -8.09 19.50 -15.74
C GLY A 195 -7.04 18.49 -15.25
N GLY A 196 -5.78 18.87 -15.38
CA GLY A 196 -4.63 18.02 -15.07
C GLY A 196 -3.48 18.20 -16.06
N PRO A 197 -2.41 17.40 -15.97
CA PRO A 197 -2.27 16.25 -15.06
C PRO A 197 -2.00 16.64 -13.60
N HIS A 198 -2.54 15.85 -12.67
CA HIS A 198 -2.26 15.90 -11.24
C HIS A 198 -1.70 14.56 -10.75
N PRO A 199 -1.02 14.51 -9.60
CA PRO A 199 -0.63 13.25 -8.99
C PRO A 199 -1.82 12.32 -8.71
N TYR A 200 -1.57 11.02 -8.91
CA TYR A 200 -2.43 9.92 -8.48
C TYR A 200 -1.60 8.94 -7.65
N THR A 201 -2.14 8.53 -6.51
CA THR A 201 -1.57 7.46 -5.67
C THR A 201 -2.68 6.49 -5.28
N TRP A 202 -2.41 5.19 -5.37
CA TRP A 202 -3.21 4.12 -4.78
C TRP A 202 -2.31 3.30 -3.86
N ALA A 203 -2.63 3.23 -2.58
CA ALA A 203 -1.83 2.49 -1.59
C ALA A 203 -2.70 1.46 -0.89
N VAL A 204 -2.20 0.23 -0.75
CA VAL A 204 -2.97 -0.92 -0.24
C VAL A 204 -2.12 -1.68 0.77
N ASP A 205 -2.76 -2.09 1.87
CA ASP A 205 -2.22 -3.05 2.83
C ASP A 205 -3.16 -4.27 2.91
N ARG A 206 -2.59 -5.47 2.87
CA ARG A 206 -3.29 -6.71 3.25
C ARG A 206 -2.88 -7.11 4.67
N ILE A 207 -3.88 -7.38 5.51
CA ILE A 207 -3.73 -7.82 6.90
C ILE A 207 -4.66 -9.02 7.09
N GLY A 208 -4.11 -10.21 7.03
CA GLY A 208 -4.85 -11.47 7.02
C GLY A 208 -5.88 -11.50 5.90
N SER A 209 -7.17 -11.56 6.27
CA SER A 209 -8.31 -11.55 5.35
C SER A 209 -8.95 -10.18 5.15
N VAL A 210 -8.27 -9.10 5.54
CA VAL A 210 -8.75 -7.72 5.35
C VAL A 210 -7.77 -6.98 4.44
N ILE A 211 -8.31 -6.25 3.48
CA ILE A 211 -7.57 -5.33 2.63
C ILE A 211 -8.07 -3.92 2.91
N VAL A 212 -7.13 -3.01 3.13
CA VAL A 212 -7.39 -1.57 3.21
C VAL A 212 -6.68 -0.88 2.07
N GLY A 213 -7.35 0.06 1.42
CA GLY A 213 -6.82 0.79 0.27
C GLY A 213 -7.15 2.28 0.36
N VAL A 214 -6.24 3.13 -0.10
CA VAL A 214 -6.41 4.58 -0.16
C VAL A 214 -6.00 5.09 -1.54
N SER A 215 -6.93 5.71 -2.26
CA SER A 215 -6.63 6.46 -3.48
C SER A 215 -6.58 7.94 -3.16
N VAL A 216 -5.57 8.65 -3.61
CA VAL A 216 -5.51 10.12 -3.57
C VAL A 216 -5.36 10.62 -5.00
N ARG A 217 -6.20 11.58 -5.38
CA ARG A 217 -6.17 12.24 -6.69
C ARG A 217 -6.27 13.75 -6.53
N GLY A 218 -5.42 14.48 -7.25
CA GLY A 218 -5.33 15.94 -7.17
C GLY A 218 -3.98 16.42 -6.60
N PRO A 219 -3.81 17.72 -6.38
CA PRO A 219 -2.57 18.33 -5.91
C PRO A 219 -2.39 18.13 -4.39
N ALA A 220 -2.20 16.88 -3.97
CA ALA A 220 -2.00 16.50 -2.57
C ALA A 220 -0.52 16.22 -2.26
N ASP A 221 -0.18 16.30 -0.98
CA ASP A 221 1.08 15.78 -0.46
C ASP A 221 1.11 14.25 -0.62
N GLU A 222 2.27 13.70 -1.01
CA GLU A 222 2.46 12.25 -1.18
C GLU A 222 2.18 11.47 0.12
N ALA A 223 2.42 12.08 1.28
CA ALA A 223 2.21 11.47 2.59
C ALA A 223 0.74 11.22 2.92
N LEU A 224 -0.21 11.94 2.30
CA LEU A 224 -1.63 11.81 2.61
C LEU A 224 -2.13 10.37 2.42
N ALA A 225 -1.73 9.71 1.34
CA ALA A 225 -2.13 8.34 1.05
C ALA A 225 -1.56 7.37 2.10
N THR A 226 -0.27 7.52 2.42
CA THR A 226 0.42 6.63 3.36
C THR A 226 -0.04 6.82 4.80
N ASP A 227 -0.31 8.06 5.22
CA ASP A 227 -0.79 8.36 6.57
C ASP A 227 -2.22 7.85 6.78
N ALA A 228 -3.09 8.07 5.79
CA ALA A 228 -4.45 7.52 5.81
C ALA A 228 -4.44 5.99 5.84
N LEU A 229 -3.59 5.35 5.02
CA LEU A 229 -3.45 3.90 5.00
C LEU A 229 -2.95 3.36 6.34
N ALA A 230 -1.92 3.98 6.93
CA ALA A 230 -1.42 3.62 8.25
C ALA A 230 -2.51 3.74 9.33
N GLY A 231 -3.32 4.81 9.27
CA GLY A 231 -4.47 4.98 10.17
C GLY A 231 -5.54 3.91 9.99
N MET A 232 -5.82 3.46 8.76
CA MET A 232 -6.73 2.34 8.50
C MET A 232 -6.18 1.03 9.02
N ARG A 233 -4.88 0.75 8.79
CA ARG A 233 -4.20 -0.42 9.32
C ARG A 233 -4.28 -0.49 10.84
N SER A 234 -3.99 0.59 11.56
CA SER A 234 -4.10 0.60 13.03
C SER A 234 -5.52 0.28 13.51
N ARG A 235 -6.56 0.68 12.76
CA ARG A 235 -7.95 0.32 13.07
C ARG A 235 -8.24 -1.16 12.81
N VAL A 236 -7.63 -1.77 11.80
CA VAL A 236 -7.70 -3.23 11.59
C VAL A 236 -7.11 -3.96 12.79
N GLU A 237 -5.91 -3.55 13.21
CA GLU A 237 -5.19 -4.16 14.34
C GLU A 237 -5.96 -3.99 15.65
N GLU A 238 -6.53 -2.82 15.91
CA GLU A 238 -7.37 -2.56 17.09
C GLU A 238 -8.66 -3.39 17.07
N ALA A 239 -9.31 -3.49 15.90
CA ALA A 239 -10.58 -4.21 15.78
C ALA A 239 -10.41 -5.73 15.87
N LEU A 240 -9.28 -6.27 15.43
CA LEU A 240 -9.04 -7.70 15.31
C LEU A 240 -8.01 -8.29 16.28
N GLY A 241 -7.16 -7.49 16.92
CA GLY A 241 -6.14 -7.94 17.87
C GLY A 241 -6.64 -8.28 19.27
#